data_AF-A0A3N5UX25-F1
#
_entry.id   AF-A0A3N5UX25-F1
#
_cell.length_a   1.000
_cell.length_b   1.000
_cell.length_c   1.000
_cell.angle_alpha   90.00
_cell.angle_beta   90.00
_cell.angle_gamma   90.00
#
_symmetry.space_group_name_H-M   'P 1'
#
loop_
_entity.id
_entity.type
_entity.pdbx_description
1 polymer ?
#
loop_
_entity_poly.entity_id
_entity_poly.type
_entity_poly.pdbx_seq_one_letter_code
_entity_poly.pdbx_strand_id
1 'polypeptide(L)'
;MDRMKKSTALVLIIAALGLSASAQDKRIEKWGFYELSLPGPTAGNPFIGIEFSAVFQNGDRRYEPEGFYDGNGTFKIRFMPDREGTWTYRTKSNREALDGKEGQFLCTPPSPGNHGPVRVRNQYHFQYEDGTPFWPFGTTIYEWPFQLEAKQQATIETLKHAPFNKARFLIIPPWREQ
;
A
#
# COMPACT_ATOMS: atom_id res chain seq x y z
N MET A 1 -27.75 -76.40 -6.22
CA MET A 1 -27.26 -76.06 -4.87
C MET A 1 -25.93 -75.37 -5.11
N ASP A 2 -25.72 -74.08 -4.90
CA ASP A 2 -26.09 -73.24 -3.76
C ASP A 2 -26.03 -71.75 -4.19
N ARG A 3 -26.77 -70.88 -3.50
CA ARG A 3 -26.83 -69.43 -3.74
C ARG A 3 -25.53 -68.78 -3.27
N MET A 4 -25.09 -67.69 -3.91
CA MET A 4 -24.38 -66.62 -3.19
C MET A 4 -24.50 -65.25 -3.88
N LYS A 5 -25.25 -64.34 -3.24
CA LYS A 5 -25.34 -62.90 -3.49
C LYS A 5 -24.04 -62.22 -3.06
N LYS A 6 -23.48 -61.27 -3.82
CA LYS A 6 -22.66 -60.12 -3.33
C LYS A 6 -22.76 -58.98 -4.37
N SER A 7 -23.55 -57.93 -4.16
CA SER A 7 -23.42 -56.78 -3.23
C SER A 7 -22.84 -55.57 -3.96
N THR A 8 -23.72 -54.57 -4.11
CA THR A 8 -23.54 -53.25 -4.68
C THR A 8 -22.51 -52.45 -3.88
N ALA A 9 -21.57 -51.79 -4.54
CA ALA A 9 -20.78 -50.71 -3.94
C ALA A 9 -20.72 -49.53 -4.91
N LEU A 10 -21.62 -48.56 -4.70
CA LEU A 10 -21.61 -47.27 -5.36
C LEU A 10 -20.61 -46.39 -4.59
N VAL A 11 -19.45 -46.11 -5.19
CA VAL A 11 -18.46 -45.19 -4.61
C VAL A 11 -18.84 -43.76 -5.02
N LEU A 12 -19.42 -43.02 -4.08
CA LEU A 12 -19.60 -41.57 -4.17
C LEU A 12 -18.25 -40.90 -3.90
N ILE A 13 -17.57 -40.47 -4.96
CA ILE A 13 -16.41 -39.58 -4.85
C ILE A 13 -16.96 -38.17 -4.60
N ILE A 14 -16.96 -37.74 -3.34
CA ILE A 14 -17.17 -36.33 -3.00
C ILE A 14 -15.88 -35.60 -3.35
N ALA A 15 -15.86 -34.98 -4.53
CA ALA A 15 -14.83 -34.00 -4.88
C ALA A 15 -15.08 -32.75 -4.05
N ALA A 16 -14.41 -32.64 -2.90
CA ALA A 16 -14.30 -31.37 -2.19
C ALA A 16 -13.42 -30.44 -3.03
N LEU A 17 -14.04 -29.66 -3.92
CA LEU A 17 -13.44 -28.46 -4.50
C LEU A 17 -13.25 -27.44 -3.38
N GLY A 18 -12.14 -27.55 -2.66
CA GLY A 18 -11.61 -26.44 -1.90
C GLY A 18 -11.27 -25.33 -2.88
N LEU A 19 -12.10 -24.28 -2.93
CA LEU A 19 -11.70 -22.99 -3.45
C LEU A 19 -10.60 -22.44 -2.53
N SER A 20 -9.37 -22.89 -2.73
CA SER A 20 -8.22 -22.14 -2.26
C SER A 20 -8.11 -20.92 -3.16
N ALA A 21 -8.79 -19.84 -2.77
CA ALA A 21 -8.37 -18.51 -3.19
C ALA A 21 -6.89 -18.40 -2.79
N SER A 22 -5.98 -18.31 -3.75
CA SER A 22 -4.58 -18.11 -3.45
C SER A 22 -4.47 -16.75 -2.77
N ALA A 23 -4.35 -16.76 -1.44
CA ALA A 23 -3.87 -15.62 -0.71
C ALA A 23 -2.46 -15.38 -1.26
N GLN A 24 -2.32 -14.34 -2.08
CA GLN A 24 -1.00 -13.93 -2.52
C GLN A 24 -0.25 -13.53 -1.25
N ASP A 25 0.78 -14.30 -0.88
CA ASP A 25 1.60 -14.09 0.33
C ASP A 25 2.44 -12.82 0.20
N LYS A 26 1.77 -11.67 0.11
CA LYS A 26 2.40 -10.36 0.12
C LYS A 26 2.94 -10.12 1.52
N ARG A 27 4.25 -9.94 1.62
CA ARG A 27 4.96 -9.59 2.85
C ARG A 27 5.40 -8.15 2.72
N ILE A 28 4.92 -7.29 3.61
CA ILE A 28 5.24 -5.87 3.65
C ILE A 28 5.88 -5.63 5.01
N GLU A 29 7.00 -4.92 5.07
CA GLU A 29 7.56 -4.56 6.37
C GLU A 29 6.70 -3.51 7.09
N LYS A 30 6.75 -3.48 8.42
CA LYS A 30 6.19 -2.39 9.21
C LYS A 30 6.77 -1.07 8.72
N TRP A 31 5.89 -0.09 8.53
CA TRP A 31 6.18 1.22 7.92
C TRP A 31 6.57 1.20 6.43
N GLY A 32 6.54 0.03 5.78
CA GLY A 32 6.55 -0.09 4.32
C GLY A 32 5.21 0.32 3.71
N PHE A 33 5.06 0.21 2.39
CA PHE A 33 3.79 0.52 1.73
C PHE A 33 3.16 -0.73 1.11
N TYR A 34 1.89 -0.96 1.42
CA TYR A 34 1.03 -1.89 0.70
C TYR A 34 0.27 -1.11 -0.38
N GLU A 35 0.29 -1.59 -1.62
CA GLU A 35 -0.50 -1.04 -2.72
C GLU A 35 -1.51 -2.09 -3.19
N LEU A 36 -2.80 -1.75 -3.05
CA LEU A 36 -3.89 -2.43 -3.73
C LEU A 36 -4.12 -1.73 -5.07
N SER A 37 -4.12 -2.51 -6.15
CA SER A 37 -4.43 -2.03 -7.50
C SER A 37 -5.60 -2.83 -8.05
N LEU A 38 -6.66 -2.15 -8.45
CA LEU A 38 -7.88 -2.75 -8.98
C LEU A 38 -8.25 -2.11 -10.32
N PRO A 39 -8.71 -2.90 -11.31
CA PRO A 39 -9.38 -2.34 -12.47
C PRO A 39 -10.72 -1.75 -12.03
N GLY A 40 -11.02 -0.55 -12.49
CA GLY A 40 -12.27 0.15 -12.24
C GLY A 40 -12.97 0.60 -13.52
N PRO A 41 -14.05 1.37 -13.40
CA PRO A 41 -14.76 1.90 -14.56
C PRO A 41 -13.87 2.79 -15.42
N THR A 42 -14.00 2.67 -16.74
CA THR A 42 -13.27 3.46 -17.74
C THR A 42 -14.11 4.55 -18.41
N ALA A 43 -15.42 4.56 -18.15
CA ALA A 43 -16.36 5.53 -18.70
C ALA A 43 -16.57 6.72 -17.75
N GLY A 44 -16.72 7.91 -18.32
CA GLY A 44 -16.88 9.16 -17.57
C GLY A 44 -15.55 9.72 -17.04
N ASN A 45 -15.63 10.74 -16.17
CA ASN A 45 -14.46 11.29 -15.52
C ASN A 45 -14.12 10.46 -14.27
N PRO A 46 -13.00 9.71 -14.24
CA PRO A 46 -12.68 8.80 -13.14
C PRO A 46 -12.24 9.52 -11.86
N PHE A 47 -12.00 10.84 -11.91
CA PHE A 47 -11.62 11.65 -10.75
C PHE A 47 -12.82 12.25 -10.00
N ILE A 48 -14.03 12.11 -10.52
CA ILE A 48 -15.23 12.76 -9.97
C ILE A 48 -16.34 11.72 -9.78
N GLY A 49 -16.99 11.74 -8.61
CA GLY A 49 -18.18 10.91 -8.36
C GLY A 49 -17.91 9.42 -8.22
N ILE A 50 -16.65 9.03 -8.01
CA ILE A 50 -16.27 7.69 -7.58
C ILE A 50 -15.77 7.80 -6.16
N GLU A 51 -16.48 7.14 -5.24
CA GLU A 51 -16.03 6.95 -3.86
C GLU A 51 -15.27 5.64 -3.82
N PHE A 52 -14.06 5.65 -3.27
CA PHE A 52 -13.23 4.46 -3.17
C PHE A 52 -12.34 4.54 -1.94
N SER A 53 -12.45 3.55 -1.05
CA SER A 53 -11.61 3.41 0.14
C SER A 53 -11.46 1.92 0.49
N ALA A 54 -10.65 1.60 1.50
CA ALA A 54 -10.62 0.26 2.07
C ALA A 54 -10.38 0.29 3.56
N VAL A 55 -11.08 -0.59 4.27
CA VAL A 55 -10.86 -0.84 5.69
C VAL A 55 -9.71 -1.82 5.82
N PHE A 56 -8.56 -1.39 6.34
CA PHE A 56 -7.45 -2.26 6.72
C PHE A 56 -7.54 -2.55 8.22
N GLN A 57 -7.38 -3.82 8.62
CA GLN A 57 -7.52 -4.24 10.01
C GLN A 57 -6.46 -5.27 10.44
N ASN A 58 -5.94 -5.09 11.66
CA ASN A 58 -5.10 -6.06 12.39
C ASN A 58 -5.47 -5.97 13.88
N GLY A 59 -6.26 -6.93 14.37
CA GLY A 59 -6.80 -6.91 15.73
C GLY A 59 -7.68 -5.67 15.98
N ASP A 60 -7.26 -4.85 16.94
CA ASP A 60 -7.87 -3.57 17.33
C ASP A 60 -7.47 -2.38 16.44
N ARG A 61 -6.41 -2.53 15.61
CA ARG A 61 -5.99 -1.48 14.67
C ARG A 61 -6.88 -1.50 13.44
N ARG A 62 -7.45 -0.34 13.10
CA ARG A 62 -8.32 -0.15 11.94
C ARG A 62 -8.02 1.18 11.27
N TYR A 63 -7.79 1.15 9.95
CA TYR A 63 -7.57 2.34 9.13
C TYR A 63 -8.46 2.29 7.89
N GLU A 64 -8.88 3.45 7.41
CA GLU A 64 -9.74 3.57 6.22
C GLU A 64 -9.19 4.62 5.25
N PRO A 65 -8.00 4.40 4.65
CA PRO A 65 -7.44 5.32 3.66
C PRO A 65 -8.32 5.39 2.41
N GLU A 66 -8.36 6.58 1.82
CA GLU A 66 -8.98 6.82 0.52
C GLU A 66 -8.12 6.23 -0.60
N GLY A 67 -8.81 5.79 -1.66
CA GLY A 67 -8.20 5.42 -2.91
C GLY A 67 -8.18 6.57 -3.91
N PHE A 68 -7.45 6.36 -4.99
CA PHE A 68 -7.31 7.33 -6.07
C PHE A 68 -7.22 6.64 -7.42
N TYR A 69 -7.58 7.35 -8.47
CA TYR A 69 -7.38 6.91 -9.85
C TYR A 69 -5.94 7.19 -10.29
N ASP A 70 -5.28 6.18 -10.87
CA ASP A 70 -3.87 6.24 -11.29
C ASP A 70 -3.69 6.12 -12.81
N GLY A 71 -4.74 6.42 -13.58
CA GLY A 71 -4.72 6.30 -15.04
C GLY A 71 -5.08 4.90 -15.57
N ASN A 72 -5.32 4.80 -16.87
CA ASN A 72 -5.57 3.53 -17.59
C ASN A 72 -6.60 2.59 -16.93
N GLY A 73 -7.70 3.15 -16.40
CA GLY A 73 -8.74 2.36 -15.73
C GLY A 73 -8.31 1.74 -14.38
N THR A 74 -7.18 2.16 -13.81
CA THR A 74 -6.62 1.59 -12.58
C THR A 74 -6.90 2.49 -11.38
N PHE A 75 -7.46 1.91 -10.33
CA PHE A 75 -7.66 2.55 -9.04
C PHE A 75 -6.76 1.92 -8.00
N LYS A 76 -6.21 2.74 -7.12
CA LYS A 76 -5.24 2.32 -6.11
C LYS A 76 -5.62 2.78 -4.73
N ILE A 77 -5.24 1.97 -3.74
CA ILE A 77 -5.21 2.37 -2.33
C ILE A 77 -3.82 2.04 -1.80
N ARG A 78 -3.20 3.02 -1.15
CA ARG A 78 -1.91 2.85 -0.47
C ARG A 78 -2.11 2.88 1.04
N PHE A 79 -1.53 1.90 1.71
CA PHE A 79 -1.63 1.75 3.15
C PHE A 79 -0.25 1.44 3.75
N MET A 80 0.10 2.10 4.85
CA MET A 80 1.35 1.88 5.58
C MET A 80 1.04 1.16 6.90
N PRO A 81 1.29 -0.16 7.03
CA PRO A 81 1.00 -0.89 8.24
C PRO A 81 1.93 -0.45 9.38
N ASP A 82 1.38 -0.26 10.57
CA ASP A 82 2.11 0.20 11.76
C ASP A 82 2.31 -0.90 12.82
N ARG A 83 1.76 -2.10 12.56
CA ARG A 83 1.84 -3.26 13.46
C ARG A 83 2.16 -4.51 12.66
N GLU A 84 3.06 -5.33 13.20
CA GLU A 84 3.41 -6.65 12.66
C GLU A 84 2.23 -7.63 12.74
N GLY A 85 2.26 -8.67 11.91
CA GLY A 85 1.21 -9.68 11.81
C GLY A 85 0.28 -9.50 10.62
N THR A 86 -0.75 -10.33 10.55
CA THR A 86 -1.66 -10.37 9.39
C THR A 86 -2.61 -9.18 9.39
N TRP A 87 -2.61 -8.45 8.29
CA TRP A 87 -3.59 -7.42 7.99
C TRP A 87 -4.59 -7.95 6.98
N THR A 88 -5.87 -7.72 7.22
CA THR A 88 -6.93 -7.94 6.23
C THR A 88 -7.42 -6.60 5.69
N TYR A 89 -8.04 -6.62 4.51
CA TYR A 89 -8.75 -5.46 4.01
C TYR A 89 -10.06 -5.81 3.35
N ARG A 90 -10.98 -4.82 3.34
CA ARG A 90 -12.20 -4.82 2.53
C ARG A 90 -12.42 -3.45 1.90
N THR A 91 -12.54 -3.40 0.57
CA THR A 91 -12.81 -2.14 -0.14
C THR A 91 -14.26 -1.71 0.02
N LYS A 92 -14.48 -0.39 -0.10
CA LYS A 92 -15.80 0.24 -0.19
C LYS A 92 -15.83 1.15 -1.39
N SER A 93 -16.86 1.05 -2.22
CA SER A 93 -17.06 1.93 -3.35
C SER A 93 -18.52 2.02 -3.78
N ASN A 94 -18.89 3.15 -4.39
CA ASN A 94 -20.15 3.28 -5.13
C ASN A 94 -20.11 2.60 -6.52
N ARG A 95 -19.00 1.90 -6.86
CA ARG A 95 -18.83 1.13 -8.09
C ARG A 95 -18.58 -0.33 -7.77
N GLU A 96 -19.42 -1.22 -8.29
CA GLU A 96 -19.37 -2.68 -8.07
C GLU A 96 -18.00 -3.29 -8.42
N ALA A 97 -17.33 -2.79 -9.45
CA ALA A 97 -15.99 -3.23 -9.84
C ALA A 97 -14.95 -3.03 -8.72
N LEU A 98 -15.15 -2.03 -7.86
CA LEU A 98 -14.23 -1.64 -6.79
C LEU A 98 -14.74 -1.99 -5.40
N ASP A 99 -16.04 -2.28 -5.23
CA ASP A 99 -16.66 -2.52 -3.93
C ASP A 99 -16.47 -3.96 -3.44
N GLY A 100 -16.38 -4.12 -2.11
CA GLY A 100 -16.40 -5.42 -1.44
C GLY A 100 -15.24 -6.35 -1.78
N LYS A 101 -14.12 -5.84 -2.32
CA LYS A 101 -12.92 -6.63 -2.59
C LYS A 101 -12.17 -6.88 -1.29
N GLU A 102 -11.85 -8.13 -1.04
CA GLU A 102 -11.18 -8.56 0.18
C GLU A 102 -9.80 -9.13 -0.12
N GLY A 103 -8.94 -9.10 0.89
CA GLY A 103 -7.63 -9.74 0.84
C GLY A 103 -6.88 -9.56 2.13
N GLN A 104 -5.64 -10.05 2.14
CA GLN A 104 -4.77 -9.97 3.30
C GLN A 104 -3.30 -9.87 2.88
N PHE A 105 -2.47 -9.40 3.80
CA PHE A 105 -1.01 -9.42 3.67
C PHE A 105 -0.37 -9.57 5.04
N LEU A 106 0.88 -10.04 5.08
CA LEU A 106 1.66 -10.17 6.31
C LEU A 106 2.53 -8.93 6.50
N CYS A 107 2.34 -8.23 7.62
CA CYS A 107 3.25 -7.19 8.07
C CYS A 107 4.44 -7.83 8.83
N THR A 108 5.65 -7.71 8.30
CA THR A 108 6.88 -8.24 8.90
C THR A 108 7.61 -7.16 9.70
N PRO A 109 8.59 -7.52 10.55
CA PRO A 109 9.48 -6.54 11.16
C PRO A 109 10.13 -5.62 10.12
N PRO A 110 10.46 -4.37 10.49
CA PRO A 110 11.15 -3.44 9.61
C PRO A 110 12.58 -3.91 9.31
N SER A 111 13.04 -3.63 8.10
CA SER A 111 14.40 -3.88 7.65
C SER A 111 15.40 -2.97 8.38
N PRO A 112 16.69 -3.35 8.47
CA PRO A 112 17.71 -2.45 9.02
C PRO A 112 17.70 -1.08 8.29
N GLY A 113 17.62 0.00 9.06
CA GLY A 113 17.56 1.38 8.54
C GLY A 113 16.16 1.92 8.28
N ASN A 114 15.11 1.07 8.34
CA ASN A 114 13.73 1.54 8.34
C ASN A 114 13.28 1.84 9.77
N HIS A 115 13.37 3.12 10.16
CA HIS A 115 13.00 3.60 11.48
C HIS A 115 11.51 4.02 11.60
N GLY A 116 10.77 3.98 10.49
CA GLY A 116 9.40 4.44 10.40
C GLY A 116 9.26 5.95 10.19
N PRO A 117 8.04 6.51 10.32
CA PRO A 117 7.80 7.94 10.16
C PRO A 117 8.43 8.78 11.29
N VAL A 118 8.82 10.01 10.98
CA VAL A 118 9.26 11.00 11.98
C VAL A 118 8.04 11.59 12.70
N ARG A 119 8.10 11.65 14.03
CA ARG A 119 7.08 12.19 14.94
C ARG A 119 7.65 13.29 15.83
N VAL A 120 6.77 14.14 16.35
CA VAL A 120 7.12 15.03 17.47
C VAL A 120 7.40 14.18 18.70
N ARG A 121 8.51 14.46 19.37
CA ARG A 121 8.90 13.87 20.66
C ARG A 121 8.79 14.92 21.75
N ASN A 122 8.04 14.61 22.80
CA ASN A 122 7.72 15.53 23.88
C ASN A 122 7.05 16.80 23.33
N GLN A 123 7.77 17.92 23.29
CA GLN A 123 7.24 19.22 22.87
C GLN A 123 8.01 19.86 21.71
N TYR A 124 9.34 19.69 21.64
CA TYR A 124 10.21 20.46 20.73
C TYR A 124 11.21 19.62 19.92
N HIS A 125 11.20 18.29 20.10
CA HIS A 125 12.14 17.40 19.43
C HIS A 125 11.42 16.48 18.45
N PHE A 126 12.20 15.76 17.65
CA PHE A 126 11.68 14.75 16.75
C PHE A 126 12.37 13.41 16.98
N GLN A 127 11.62 12.34 16.74
CA GLN A 127 12.14 10.98 16.70
C GLN A 127 11.45 10.21 15.59
N TYR A 128 12.10 9.18 15.09
CA TYR A 128 11.45 8.15 14.31
C TYR A 128 10.49 7.32 15.19
N GLU A 129 9.57 6.58 14.56
CA GLU A 129 8.57 5.76 15.24
C GLU A 129 9.21 4.65 16.11
N ASP A 130 10.40 4.15 15.73
CA ASP A 130 11.18 3.20 16.53
C ASP A 130 11.90 3.81 17.76
N GLY A 131 11.82 5.14 17.93
CA GLY A 131 12.47 5.88 19.01
C GLY A 131 13.85 6.48 18.66
N THR A 132 14.39 6.20 17.48
CA THR A 132 15.66 6.77 17.02
C THR A 132 15.52 8.30 16.91
N PRO A 133 16.43 9.11 17.52
CA PRO A 133 16.35 10.56 17.41
C PRO A 133 16.46 11.07 15.97
N PHE A 134 15.72 12.15 15.65
CA PHE A 134 15.79 12.81 14.36
C PHE A 134 16.10 14.31 14.53
N TRP A 135 17.22 14.76 13.97
CA TRP A 135 17.57 16.18 13.91
C TRP A 135 17.49 16.66 12.46
N PRO A 136 16.57 17.57 12.11
CA PRO A 136 16.36 17.97 10.73
C PRO A 136 17.48 18.91 10.25
N PHE A 137 18.41 18.38 9.47
CA PHE A 137 19.40 19.15 8.72
C PHE A 137 18.94 19.25 7.26
N GLY A 138 18.26 20.36 6.97
CA GLY A 138 17.53 20.53 5.73
C GLY A 138 18.31 21.22 4.61
N THR A 139 17.96 20.89 3.37
CA THR A 139 18.33 21.63 2.16
C THR A 139 17.08 22.04 1.36
N THR A 140 17.29 22.69 0.22
CA THR A 140 16.25 23.25 -0.63
C THR A 140 16.52 22.95 -2.10
N ILE A 141 15.54 22.36 -2.78
CA ILE A 141 15.57 21.98 -4.19
C ILE A 141 14.20 22.30 -4.83
N TYR A 142 13.76 23.56 -4.70
CA TYR A 142 12.38 23.98 -4.98
C TYR A 142 11.82 23.48 -6.31
N GLU A 143 12.57 23.63 -7.39
CA GLU A 143 12.12 23.30 -8.73
C GLU A 143 12.57 21.92 -9.22
N TRP A 144 13.16 21.09 -8.36
CA TRP A 144 13.71 19.79 -8.74
C TRP A 144 12.73 18.91 -9.52
N PRO A 145 11.44 18.77 -9.13
CA PRO A 145 10.48 17.97 -9.89
C PRO A 145 10.21 18.46 -11.32
N PHE A 146 10.55 19.72 -11.63
CA PHE A 146 10.32 20.35 -12.93
C PHE A 146 11.59 20.46 -13.77
N GLN A 147 12.71 19.91 -13.30
CA GLN A 147 13.95 19.85 -14.09
C GLN A 147 13.93 18.65 -15.05
N LEU A 148 14.78 18.69 -16.07
CA LEU A 148 15.06 17.53 -16.91
C LEU A 148 15.60 16.36 -16.07
N GLU A 149 15.27 15.13 -16.46
CA GLU A 149 15.64 13.90 -15.73
C GLU A 149 17.14 13.83 -15.41
N ALA A 150 18.01 14.18 -16.36
CA ALA A 150 19.46 14.20 -16.14
C ALA A 150 19.87 15.09 -14.96
N LYS A 151 19.22 16.25 -14.79
CA LYS A 151 19.46 17.17 -13.67
C LYS A 151 18.82 16.67 -12.39
N GLN A 152 17.66 16.00 -12.47
CA GLN A 152 17.06 15.35 -11.31
C GLN A 152 17.99 14.29 -10.73
N GLN A 153 18.57 13.44 -11.58
CA GLN A 153 19.52 12.39 -11.19
C GLN A 153 20.82 12.98 -10.64
N ALA A 154 21.40 13.99 -11.31
CA ALA A 154 22.58 14.68 -10.79
C ALA A 154 22.35 15.30 -9.40
N THR A 155 21.14 15.78 -9.13
CA THR A 155 20.75 16.28 -7.80
C THR A 155 20.71 15.15 -6.77
N ILE A 156 20.12 13.99 -7.11
CA ILE A 156 20.09 12.82 -6.23
C ILE A 156 21.51 12.33 -5.91
N GLU A 157 22.39 12.23 -6.91
CA GLU A 157 23.80 11.85 -6.68
C GLU A 157 24.51 12.84 -5.76
N THR A 158 24.27 14.15 -5.92
CA THR A 158 24.81 15.16 -5.02
C THR A 158 24.30 14.98 -3.59
N LEU A 159 23.01 14.69 -3.42
CA LEU A 159 22.39 14.54 -2.10
C LEU A 159 22.83 13.28 -1.35
N LYS A 160 23.17 12.19 -2.06
CA LYS A 160 23.70 10.96 -1.43
C LYS A 160 24.98 11.21 -0.62
N HIS A 161 25.77 12.21 -1.01
CA HIS A 161 27.04 12.56 -0.35
C HIS A 161 26.93 13.84 0.50
N ALA A 162 25.76 14.47 0.53
CA ALA A 162 25.52 15.66 1.32
C ALA A 162 25.04 15.31 2.74
N PRO A 163 25.29 16.16 3.75
CA PRO A 163 24.89 15.90 5.13
C PRO A 163 23.40 16.18 5.42
N PHE A 164 22.57 16.30 4.38
CA PHE A 164 21.17 16.67 4.53
C PHE A 164 20.27 15.45 4.66
N ASN A 165 19.34 15.48 5.62
CA ASN A 165 18.35 14.43 5.84
C ASN A 165 16.90 14.90 5.61
N LYS A 166 16.73 16.10 5.06
CA LYS A 166 15.45 16.68 4.69
C LYS A 166 15.63 17.63 3.51
N ALA A 167 14.72 17.58 2.54
CA ALA A 167 14.70 18.52 1.42
C ALA A 167 13.33 19.19 1.29
N ARG A 168 13.30 20.44 0.83
CA ARG A 168 12.06 21.14 0.46
C ARG A 168 12.00 21.28 -1.06
N PHE A 169 10.88 20.91 -1.66
CA PHE A 169 10.57 21.13 -3.07
C PHE A 169 9.11 21.55 -3.26
N LEU A 170 8.78 22.08 -4.44
CA LEU A 170 7.44 22.52 -4.80
C LEU A 170 6.67 21.41 -5.52
N ILE A 171 5.39 21.25 -5.19
CA ILE A 171 4.48 20.34 -5.90
C ILE A 171 3.90 21.02 -7.15
N ILE A 172 3.78 22.36 -7.12
CA ILE A 172 3.27 23.18 -8.23
C ILE A 172 4.46 23.97 -8.80
N PRO A 173 4.63 24.03 -10.13
CA PRO A 173 5.74 24.78 -10.72
C PRO A 173 5.62 26.27 -10.37
N PRO A 174 6.75 26.95 -10.11
CA PRO A 174 6.73 28.40 -9.96
C PRO A 174 6.36 29.05 -11.29
N TRP A 175 5.73 30.22 -11.20
CA TRP A 175 5.41 31.03 -12.37
C TRP A 175 6.68 31.43 -13.13
N ARG A 176 6.59 31.46 -14.46
CA ARG A 176 7.62 31.98 -15.38
C ARG A 176 6.96 32.83 -16.45
N GLU A 177 7.57 33.96 -16.77
CA GLU A 177 7.29 34.65 -18.03
C GLU A 177 7.78 33.74 -19.16
N GLN A 178 6.90 33.48 -20.14
CA GLN A 178 7.25 32.76 -21.37
C GLN A 178 7.78 33.74 -22.40
#